data_AF-A0A231V244-F1
#
_entry.id   AF-A0A231V244-F1
#
_cell.length_a   1.000
_cell.length_b   1.000
_cell.length_c   1.000
_cell.angle_alpha   90.00
_cell.angle_beta   90.00
_cell.angle_gamma   90.00
#
_symmetry.space_group_name_H-M   'P 1'
#
loop_
_entity.id
_entity.type
_entity.pdbx_description
1 polymer ?
#
loop_
_entity_poly.entity_id
_entity_poly.type
_entity_poly.pdbx_seq_one_letter_code
_entity_poly.pdbx_strand_id
1 'polypeptide(L)'
;MFLSALATDFQEHGADAIEALRLTDPKAYLQIIAVVTAKVPLAEVNVQNNTQVHQNKVMVVVDHGSDEEWEAKLLRQQRALMEEAATPKGNEASET
;
A
#
# COMPACT_ATOMS: atom_id res chain seq x y z
N MET A 1 29.04 -3.40 -27.76
CA MET A 1 27.59 -3.63 -27.48
C MET A 1 27.48 -4.83 -26.53
N PHE A 2 27.71 -4.63 -25.24
CA PHE A 2 27.77 -5.72 -24.25
C PHE A 2 26.40 -6.00 -23.64
N LEU A 3 25.66 -4.94 -23.32
CA LEU A 3 24.32 -5.04 -22.72
C LEU A 3 23.29 -5.68 -23.66
N SER A 4 23.41 -5.45 -24.97
CA SER A 4 22.53 -6.07 -25.97
C SER A 4 22.80 -7.57 -26.10
N ALA A 5 24.06 -7.98 -26.08
CA ALA A 5 24.44 -9.40 -26.13
C ALA A 5 23.95 -10.14 -24.87
N LEU A 6 24.05 -9.51 -23.70
CA LEU A 6 23.53 -10.06 -22.45
C LEU A 6 21.99 -10.21 -22.46
N ALA A 7 21.28 -9.24 -23.05
CA ALA A 7 19.83 -9.31 -23.17
C ALA A 7 19.41 -10.47 -24.10
N THR A 8 20.11 -10.66 -25.22
CA THR A 8 19.86 -11.77 -26.14
C THR A 8 20.16 -13.12 -25.47
N ASP A 9 21.29 -13.24 -24.78
CA ASP A 9 21.69 -14.44 -24.05
C ASP A 9 20.67 -14.83 -22.97
N PHE A 10 20.18 -13.85 -22.20
CA PHE A 10 19.12 -14.10 -21.23
C PHE A 10 17.79 -14.50 -21.90
N GLN A 11 17.49 -13.97 -23.07
CA GLN A 11 16.27 -14.31 -23.81
C GLN A 11 16.32 -15.73 -24.39
N GLU A 12 17.52 -16.19 -24.77
CA GLU A 12 17.74 -17.54 -25.33
C GLU A 12 17.92 -18.61 -24.24
N HIS A 13 18.55 -18.28 -23.10
CA HIS A 13 18.96 -19.28 -22.10
C HIS A 13 18.48 -19.00 -20.68
N GLY A 14 17.91 -17.82 -20.42
CA GLY A 14 17.54 -17.40 -19.06
C GLY A 14 16.44 -18.27 -18.43
N ALA A 15 15.46 -18.72 -19.23
CA ALA A 15 14.37 -19.57 -18.73
C ALA A 15 14.91 -20.92 -18.21
N ASP A 16 15.71 -21.60 -19.04
CA ASP A 16 16.31 -22.90 -18.71
C ASP A 16 17.28 -22.79 -17.52
N ALA A 17 18.07 -21.71 -17.46
CA ALA A 17 18.98 -21.45 -16.36
C ALA A 17 18.24 -21.22 -15.03
N ILE A 18 17.10 -20.52 -15.06
CA ILE A 18 16.26 -20.28 -13.89
C ILE A 18 15.58 -21.59 -13.43
N GLU A 19 15.14 -22.43 -14.36
CA GLU A 19 14.55 -23.73 -14.06
C GLU A 19 15.58 -24.69 -13.45
N ALA A 20 16.78 -24.75 -14.03
CA ALA A 20 17.89 -25.50 -13.47
C ALA A 20 18.23 -25.03 -12.05
N LEU A 21 18.32 -23.71 -11.84
CA LEU A 21 18.61 -23.12 -10.53
C LEU A 21 17.57 -23.49 -9.47
N ARG A 22 16.29 -23.55 -9.84
CA ARG A 22 15.21 -23.98 -8.95
C ARG A 22 15.41 -25.40 -8.42
N LEU A 23 16.01 -26.28 -9.22
CA LEU A 23 16.25 -27.68 -8.87
C LEU A 23 17.58 -27.88 -8.14
N THR A 24 18.64 -27.15 -8.52
CA THR A 24 19.98 -27.35 -7.97
C THR A 24 20.27 -26.51 -6.73
N ASP A 25 19.78 -25.26 -6.69
CA ASP A 25 19.96 -24.35 -5.54
C ASP A 25 18.69 -23.51 -5.30
N PRO A 26 17.72 -24.08 -4.57
CA PRO A 26 16.48 -23.39 -4.24
C PRO A 26 16.68 -22.08 -3.48
N LYS A 27 17.78 -21.95 -2.71
CA LYS A 27 18.04 -20.75 -1.91
C LYS A 27 18.45 -19.57 -2.80
N ALA A 28 19.34 -19.80 -3.75
CA ALA A 28 19.73 -18.79 -4.73
C ALA A 28 18.54 -18.37 -5.60
N TYR A 29 17.71 -19.33 -6.02
CA TYR A 29 16.48 -19.06 -6.77
C TYR A 29 15.52 -18.12 -6.01
N LEU A 30 15.27 -18.40 -4.72
CA LEU A 30 14.41 -17.55 -3.88
C LEU A 30 14.99 -16.14 -3.66
N GLN A 31 16.31 -16.00 -3.57
CA GLN A 31 16.96 -14.69 -3.45
C GLN A 31 16.77 -13.83 -4.71
N ILE A 32 16.89 -14.44 -5.89
CA ILE A 32 16.63 -13.75 -7.16
C ILE A 32 15.19 -13.28 -7.23
N ILE A 33 14.24 -14.15 -6.88
CA ILE A 33 12.81 -13.79 -6.83
C ILE A 33 12.57 -12.63 -5.87
N ALA A 34 13.09 -12.71 -4.64
CA ALA A 34 12.91 -11.66 -3.63
C ALA A 34 13.40 -10.28 -4.12
N VAL A 35 14.56 -10.25 -4.80
CA VAL A 35 15.12 -9.01 -5.37
C VAL A 35 14.26 -8.49 -6.53
N VAL A 36 13.75 -9.37 -7.39
CA VAL A 36 12.86 -8.98 -8.49
C VAL A 36 11.54 -8.44 -7.94
N THR A 37 10.92 -9.13 -6.99
CA THR A 37 9.65 -8.70 -6.37
C THR A 37 9.79 -7.41 -5.55
N ALA A 38 10.95 -7.15 -4.94
CA ALA A 38 11.21 -5.91 -4.22
C ALA A 38 11.42 -4.71 -5.16
N LYS A 39 11.86 -4.94 -6.40
CA LYS A 39 12.09 -3.90 -7.41
C LYS A 39 10.89 -3.64 -8.32
N VAL A 40 9.95 -4.58 -8.41
CA VAL A 40 8.67 -4.35 -9.07
C VAL A 40 7.81 -3.53 -8.10
N PRO A 41 7.40 -2.29 -8.42
CA PRO A 41 6.38 -1.61 -7.64
C PRO A 41 5.14 -2.52 -7.68
N LEU A 42 4.78 -3.05 -6.52
CA LEU A 42 3.57 -3.86 -6.34
C LEU A 42 2.41 -2.95 -6.71
N ALA A 43 1.97 -3.00 -7.97
CA ALA A 43 0.66 -2.51 -8.33
C ALA A 43 -0.31 -3.24 -7.38
N GLU A 44 -1.09 -2.48 -6.61
CA GLU A 44 -2.10 -3.00 -5.71
C GLU A 44 -3.18 -3.71 -6.53
N VAL A 45 -2.89 -4.94 -6.95
CA VAL A 45 -3.90 -5.83 -7.50
C VAL A 45 -4.72 -6.27 -6.30
N ASN A 46 -5.91 -5.70 -6.16
CA ASN A 46 -6.89 -6.09 -5.17
C ASN A 46 -7.43 -7.48 -5.52
N VAL A 47 -6.64 -8.52 -5.24
CA VAL A 47 -7.06 -9.92 -5.36
C VAL A 47 -7.97 -10.22 -4.18
N GLN A 48 -9.28 -10.30 -4.42
CA GLN A 48 -10.22 -10.88 -3.45
C GLN A 48 -9.97 -12.38 -3.32
N ASN A 49 -8.93 -12.75 -2.58
CA ASN A 49 -8.62 -14.14 -2.28
C ASN A 49 -9.34 -14.54 -0.98
N ASN A 50 -10.49 -15.19 -1.11
CA ASN A 50 -11.30 -15.70 0.00
C ASN A 50 -10.74 -16.98 0.65
N THR A 51 -9.49 -17.35 0.38
CA THR A 51 -8.81 -18.39 1.15
C THR A 51 -8.39 -17.82 2.50
N GLN A 52 -8.89 -18.43 3.59
CA GLN A 52 -8.42 -18.22 4.96
C GLN A 52 -6.94 -18.59 5.09
N VAL A 53 -6.06 -17.73 4.58
CA VAL A 53 -4.67 -17.69 4.99
C VAL A 53 -4.71 -17.27 6.46
N HIS A 54 -4.02 -17.99 7.34
CA HIS A 54 -3.84 -17.57 8.72
C HIS A 54 -3.18 -16.18 8.73
N GLN A 55 -4.03 -15.16 8.77
CA GLN A 55 -3.64 -13.77 8.84
C GLN A 55 -3.27 -13.53 10.31
N ASN A 56 -1.99 -13.61 10.64
CA ASN A 56 -1.45 -13.05 11.88
C ASN A 56 -1.54 -11.52 11.80
N LYS A 57 -2.76 -11.00 11.78
CA LYS A 57 -3.05 -9.57 11.82
C LYS A 57 -2.81 -9.12 13.25
N VAL A 58 -1.76 -8.31 13.44
CA VAL A 58 -1.63 -7.52 14.65
C VAL A 58 -2.71 -6.45 14.59
N MET A 59 -3.72 -6.57 15.46
CA MET A 59 -4.72 -5.53 15.64
C MET A 59 -4.01 -4.32 16.28
N VAL A 60 -3.69 -3.33 15.46
CA VAL A 60 -3.21 -2.04 15.95
C VAL A 60 -4.43 -1.33 16.51
N VAL A 61 -4.65 -1.44 17.82
CA VAL A 61 -5.61 -0.62 18.53
C VAL A 61 -5.05 0.79 18.52
N VAL A 62 -5.66 1.66 17.72
CA VAL A 62 -5.39 3.10 17.79
C VAL A 62 -6.07 3.58 19.05
N ASP A 63 -5.28 3.96 20.05
CA ASP A 63 -5.79 4.62 21.24
C ASP A 63 -6.35 5.98 20.80
N HIS A 64 -7.66 6.16 20.95
CA HIS A 64 -8.34 7.37 20.53
C HIS A 64 -8.33 8.48 21.60
N GLY A 65 -7.63 8.26 22.71
CA GLY A 65 -7.60 9.17 23.85
C GLY A 65 -8.63 8.79 24.91
N SER A 66 -8.44 9.31 26.13
CA SER A 66 -9.37 9.09 27.24
C SER A 66 -10.69 9.83 27.04
N ASP A 67 -11.73 9.47 27.78
CA ASP A 67 -13.06 10.08 27.70
C ASP A 67 -13.01 11.61 27.87
N GLU A 68 -12.09 12.12 28.70
CA GLU A 68 -11.89 13.56 28.89
C GLU A 68 -11.37 14.26 27.62
N GLU A 69 -10.53 13.59 26.82
CA GLU A 69 -10.04 14.14 25.55
C GLU A 69 -11.16 14.20 24.51
N TRP A 70 -12.09 13.25 24.55
CA TRP A 70 -13.28 13.22 23.70
C TRP A 70 -14.26 14.33 24.06
N GLU A 71 -14.51 14.58 25.34
CA GLU A 71 -15.34 15.70 25.78
C GLU A 71 -14.73 17.05 25.35
N ALA A 72 -13.41 17.19 25.49
CA ALA A 72 -12.71 18.40 25.05
C ALA A 72 -12.79 18.60 23.52
N LYS A 73 -12.68 17.54 22.72
CA LYS A 73 -12.86 17.59 21.26
C LYS A 73 -14.29 17.95 20.89
N LEU A 74 -15.28 17.36 21.56
CA LEU A 74 -16.70 17.64 21.32
C LEU A 74 -17.03 19.12 21.59
N LEU A 75 -16.56 19.66 22.72
CA LEU A 75 -16.74 21.07 23.07
C LEU A 75 -16.07 22.02 22.05
N ARG A 76 -14.87 21.67 21.56
CA ARG A 76 -14.21 22.45 20.51
C ARG A 76 -14.98 22.42 19.19
N GLN A 77 -15.49 21.26 18.79
CA GLN A 77 -16.31 21.12 17.58
C GLN A 77 -17.61 21.90 17.70
N GLN A 78 -18.29 21.82 18.84
CA GLN A 78 -19.50 22.59 19.09
C GLN A 78 -19.25 24.10 18.99
N ARG A 79 -18.16 24.60 19.59
CA ARG A 79 -17.79 26.01 19.50
C ARG A 79 -17.50 26.42 18.06
N ALA A 80 -16.74 25.63 17.31
CA ALA A 80 -16.42 25.90 15.91
C ALA A 80 -17.68 25.95 15.03
N LEU A 81 -18.63 25.03 15.22
CA LEU A 81 -19.90 25.02 14.51
C LEU A 81 -20.78 26.24 14.85
N MET A 82 -20.77 26.67 16.11
CA MET A 82 -21.49 27.88 16.53
C MET A 82 -20.88 29.15 15.95
N GLU A 83 -19.54 29.22 15.88
CA GLU A 83 -18.84 30.33 15.23
C GLU A 83 -19.10 30.35 13.71
N GLU A 84 -19.06 29.19 13.05
CA GLU A 84 -19.37 29.07 11.62
C GLU A 84 -20.83 29.45 11.31
N ALA A 85 -21.78 29.03 12.15
CA ALA A 85 -23.19 29.39 12.02
C ALA A 85 -23.45 30.87 12.34
N ALA A 86 -22.64 31.49 13.20
CA ALA A 86 -22.73 32.92 13.53
C ALA A 86 -22.15 33.82 12.44
N THR A 87 -21.24 33.31 11.60
CA THR A 87 -20.81 33.99 10.38
C THR A 87 -21.79 33.69 9.24
N PRO A 88 -22.62 34.66 8.79
CA PRO A 88 -23.43 34.45 7.60
C PRO A 88 -22.48 34.31 6.41
N LYS A 89 -22.34 33.08 5.87
CA LYS A 89 -21.83 32.88 4.51
C LYS A 89 -22.84 33.57 3.58
N GLY A 90 -22.48 34.75 3.09
CA GLY A 90 -23.25 35.46 2.08
C GLY A 90 -23.46 34.52 0.90
N ASN A 91 -24.73 34.22 0.62
CA ASN A 91 -25.11 33.41 -0.53
C ASN A 91 -24.61 34.10 -1.81
N GLU A 92 -23.53 33.59 -2.40
CA GLU A 92 -23.31 33.73 -3.84
C GLU A 92 -24.36 32.86 -4.55
N ALA A 93 -25.55 33.42 -4.68
CA ALA A 93 -26.61 32.87 -5.52
C ALA A 93 -27.33 34.05 -6.18
N SER A 94 -26.86 34.42 -7.37
CA SER A 94 -27.66 34.84 -8.52
C SER A 94 -26.74 35.45 -9.58
N GLU A 95 -26.07 34.60 -10.36
CA GLU A 95 -25.74 34.97 -11.73
C GLU A 95 -26.98 34.70 -12.59
N THR A 96 -27.54 35.77 -13.15
CA THR A 96 -28.49 35.75 -14.28
C THR A 96 -27.86 36.50 -15.44
#